data_AF-A0A497FSM4-F1
#
_entry.id   AF-A0A497FSM4-F1
#
_cell.length_a   1.000
_cell.length_b   1.000
_cell.length_c   1.000
_cell.angle_alpha   90.00
_cell.angle_beta   90.00
_cell.angle_gamma   90.00
#
_symmetry.space_group_name_H-M   'P 1'
#
loop_
_entity.id
_entity.type
_entity.pdbx_description
1 polymer ?
#
loop_
_entity_poly.entity_id
_entity_poly.type
_entity_poly.pdbx_seq_one_letter_code
_entity_poly.pdbx_strand_id
1 'polypeptide(L)'
;MPTVVIHENLIKRICNELKKSYEYGGVIFGVKERDHVKYLMAYFPPQPKAGYTCVFDSKAVLISRRALDEAYEIYEVPLLEMDWIHTHPNIGAFFSKIDRDTLKEIAVYKKNIIGIVVDPFRYEIKAFTILDGQIKEIPVKIEDFTIDEKFYNAIPFVHHNIYINTIRKYGALKEFHITTPYEIRVVKSIPAVRREEGIKDLGELKEYIDIKLNELREEIRKYKEELLQTIIRVNIEL
;
A
#
# COMPACT_ATOMS: atom_id res chain seq x y z
N MET A 1 7.13 21.96 5.21
CA MET A 1 7.15 20.77 6.09
C MET A 1 6.24 19.73 5.45
N PRO A 2 6.72 18.51 5.17
CA PRO A 2 5.92 17.54 4.43
C PRO A 2 4.66 17.19 5.23
N THR A 3 3.52 17.18 4.56
CA THR A 3 2.27 16.64 5.12
C THR A 3 2.11 15.19 4.70
N VAL A 4 1.64 14.34 5.59
CA VAL A 4 1.27 12.97 5.27
C VAL A 4 -0.22 12.92 5.00
N VAL A 5 -0.60 12.33 3.87
CA VAL A 5 -1.99 12.05 3.53
C VAL A 5 -2.13 10.53 3.39
N ILE A 6 -3.03 9.92 4.15
CA ILE A 6 -3.25 8.48 4.12
C ILE A 6 -4.66 8.21 3.64
N HIS A 7 -4.79 7.28 2.69
CA HIS A 7 -6.10 6.93 2.15
C HIS A 7 -6.99 6.37 3.27
N GLU A 8 -8.23 6.86 3.36
CA GLU A 8 -9.16 6.48 4.43
C GLU A 8 -9.37 4.95 4.52
N ASN A 9 -9.53 4.29 3.37
CA ASN A 9 -9.66 2.83 3.27
C ASN A 9 -8.41 2.07 3.75
N LEU A 10 -7.21 2.60 3.53
CA LEU A 10 -5.98 1.99 4.05
C LEU A 10 -6.02 1.99 5.59
N ILE A 11 -6.38 3.12 6.21
CA ILE A 11 -6.51 3.21 7.66
C ILE A 11 -7.61 2.28 8.17
N LYS A 12 -8.79 2.26 7.55
CA LYS A 12 -9.88 1.34 7.93
C LYS A 12 -9.42 -0.12 7.92
N ARG A 13 -8.65 -0.54 6.90
CA ARG A 13 -8.11 -1.90 6.80
C ARG A 13 -7.08 -2.17 7.90
N ILE A 14 -6.10 -1.29 8.09
CA ILE A 14 -5.11 -1.40 9.17
C ILE A 14 -5.81 -1.53 10.51
N CYS A 15 -6.77 -0.65 10.80
CA CYS A 15 -7.53 -0.66 12.04
C CYS A 15 -8.40 -1.90 12.21
N ASN A 16 -8.92 -2.51 11.14
CA ASN A 16 -9.73 -3.72 11.24
C ASN A 16 -8.88 -5.00 11.35
N GLU A 17 -7.82 -5.10 10.56
CA GLU A 17 -7.00 -6.31 10.45
C GLU A 17 -5.95 -6.40 11.57
N LEU A 18 -5.39 -5.26 11.98
CA LEU A 18 -4.30 -5.19 12.96
C LEU A 18 -4.75 -4.72 14.34
N LYS A 19 -6.05 -4.77 14.64
CA LYS A 19 -6.58 -4.63 16.01
C LYS A 19 -6.24 -5.86 16.86
N LYS A 20 -4.96 -5.99 17.19
CA LYS A 20 -4.35 -7.10 17.91
C LYS A 20 -3.74 -6.61 19.22
N SER A 21 -3.48 -7.51 20.16
CA SER A 21 -2.90 -7.17 21.47
C SER A 21 -1.37 -6.96 21.45
N TYR A 22 -0.77 -6.83 20.27
CA TYR A 22 0.67 -6.71 20.07
C TYR A 22 0.98 -5.85 18.85
N GLU A 23 2.20 -5.32 18.78
CA GLU A 23 2.63 -4.43 17.71
C GLU A 23 2.92 -5.18 16.40
N TYR A 24 2.61 -4.52 15.28
CA TYR A 24 2.99 -4.94 13.94
C TYR A 24 3.80 -3.83 13.28
N GLY A 25 4.99 -4.17 12.81
CA GLY A 25 5.83 -3.32 11.97
C GLY A 25 5.68 -3.70 10.51
N GLY A 26 5.87 -2.72 9.64
CA GLY A 26 5.80 -2.91 8.19
C GLY A 26 6.35 -1.72 7.43
N VAL A 27 6.06 -1.73 6.13
CA VAL A 27 6.39 -0.65 5.22
C VAL A 27 5.11 -0.12 4.56
N ILE A 28 5.07 1.18 4.34
CA ILE A 28 3.96 1.88 3.71
C ILE A 28 4.42 2.50 2.39
N PHE A 29 3.55 2.42 1.39
CA PHE A 29 3.83 2.82 0.02
C PHE A 29 2.89 3.92 -0.43
N GLY A 30 3.47 4.86 -1.15
CA GLY A 30 2.79 6.06 -1.55
C GLY A 30 3.36 6.72 -2.78
N VAL A 31 2.79 7.88 -3.08
CA VAL A 31 3.29 8.79 -4.11
C VAL A 31 3.75 10.07 -3.42
N LYS A 32 4.97 10.49 -3.72
CA LYS A 32 5.51 11.77 -3.28
C LYS A 32 5.08 12.89 -4.22
N GLU A 33 4.40 13.87 -3.67
CA GLU A 33 4.11 15.15 -4.33
C GLU A 33 4.96 16.26 -3.69
N ARG A 34 4.94 17.48 -4.28
CA ARG A 34 5.84 18.58 -3.88
C ARG A 34 5.85 18.84 -2.36
N ASP A 35 4.67 18.88 -1.75
CA ASP A 35 4.51 19.30 -0.34
C ASP A 35 3.95 18.19 0.58
N HIS A 36 3.63 17.03 0.03
CA HIS A 36 2.99 15.95 0.77
C HIS A 36 3.29 14.58 0.19
N VAL A 37 3.14 13.54 1.01
CA VAL A 37 3.23 12.14 0.59
C VAL A 37 1.85 11.50 0.77
N LYS A 38 1.33 10.89 -0.29
CA LYS A 38 0.05 10.18 -0.30
C LYS A 38 0.27 8.69 -0.19
N TYR A 39 -0.09 8.08 0.94
CA TYR A 39 0.02 6.64 1.13
C TYR A 39 -1.31 5.92 0.87
N LEU A 40 -1.23 4.79 0.17
CA LEU A 40 -2.40 4.03 -0.26
C LEU A 40 -2.26 2.50 -0.12
N MET A 41 -1.07 2.02 0.24
CA MET A 41 -0.82 0.61 0.49
C MET A 41 0.15 0.45 1.66
N ALA A 42 -0.04 -0.58 2.48
CA ALA A 42 0.95 -1.01 3.47
C ALA A 42 1.14 -2.53 3.44
N TYR A 43 2.37 -2.95 3.73
CA TYR A 43 2.77 -4.34 3.85
C TYR A 43 3.35 -4.61 5.25
N PHE A 44 2.71 -5.53 5.96
CA PHE A 44 3.16 -6.01 7.26
C PHE A 44 3.68 -7.45 7.11
N PRO A 45 5.01 -7.64 7.08
CA PRO A 45 5.63 -8.96 6.93
C PRO A 45 5.40 -9.84 8.16
N PRO A 46 5.66 -11.16 8.03
CA PRO A 46 5.70 -12.06 9.17
C PRO A 46 6.70 -11.56 10.23
N GLN A 47 6.24 -11.49 11.47
CA GLN A 47 7.04 -11.04 12.60
C GLN A 47 6.68 -11.84 13.87
N PRO A 48 7.63 -12.01 14.81
CA PRO A 48 7.32 -12.60 16.11
C PRO A 48 6.26 -11.77 16.84
N LYS A 49 5.31 -12.45 17.47
CA LYS A 49 4.30 -11.80 18.32
C LYS A 49 4.97 -11.32 19.60
N ALA A 50 5.38 -10.06 19.63
CA ALA A 50 6.04 -9.43 20.78
C ALA A 50 5.18 -8.26 21.28
N GLY A 51 4.96 -8.19 22.59
CA GLY A 51 3.91 -7.34 23.18
C GLY A 51 4.02 -5.85 22.84
N TYR A 52 5.19 -5.25 23.01
CA TYR A 52 5.42 -3.79 22.93
C TYR A 52 6.55 -3.40 21.98
N THR A 53 6.96 -4.31 21.10
CA THR A 53 7.93 -4.02 20.05
C THR A 53 7.57 -4.80 18.81
N CYS A 54 7.75 -4.18 17.65
CA CYS A 54 7.72 -4.88 16.37
C CYS A 54 9.14 -5.03 15.79
N VAL A 55 9.44 -6.22 15.28
CA VAL A 55 10.70 -6.49 14.56
C VAL A 55 10.39 -7.38 13.39
N PHE A 56 10.81 -6.99 12.19
CA PHE A 56 10.67 -7.81 11.00
C PHE A 56 11.96 -7.90 10.20
N ASP A 57 12.06 -8.97 9.41
CA ASP A 57 13.24 -9.31 8.61
C ASP A 57 13.53 -8.22 7.57
N SER A 58 14.78 -7.77 7.48
CA SER A 58 15.22 -6.77 6.49
C SER A 58 14.98 -7.23 5.05
N LYS A 59 14.84 -8.53 4.79
CA LYS A 59 14.42 -9.06 3.49
C LYS A 59 13.05 -8.59 3.06
N ALA A 60 12.12 -8.31 3.98
CA ALA A 60 10.83 -7.71 3.66
C ALA A 60 11.01 -6.31 3.04
N VAL A 61 11.97 -5.53 3.55
CA VAL A 61 12.34 -4.22 2.99
C VAL A 61 12.95 -4.38 1.60
N LEU A 62 13.83 -5.38 1.41
CA LEU A 62 14.44 -5.65 0.09
C LEU A 62 13.41 -6.10 -0.96
N ILE A 63 12.49 -7.00 -0.60
CA ILE A 63 11.39 -7.44 -1.48
C ILE A 63 10.54 -6.24 -1.89
N SER A 64 10.21 -5.39 -0.91
CA SER A 64 9.42 -4.18 -1.12
C SER A 64 10.13 -3.20 -2.03
N ARG A 65 11.42 -2.94 -1.80
CA ARG A 65 12.22 -2.02 -2.62
C ARG A 65 12.33 -2.52 -4.06
N ARG A 66 12.61 -3.81 -4.25
CA ARG A 66 12.69 -4.42 -5.58
C ARG A 66 11.38 -4.30 -6.35
N ALA A 67 10.24 -4.52 -5.69
CA ALA A 67 8.94 -4.35 -6.32
C ALA A 67 8.70 -2.90 -6.79
N LEU A 68 9.21 -1.90 -6.07
CA LEU A 68 9.14 -0.49 -6.48
C LEU A 68 10.08 -0.18 -7.64
N ASP A 69 11.30 -0.72 -7.61
CA ASP A 69 12.27 -0.53 -8.69
C ASP A 69 11.74 -1.15 -10.00
N GLU A 70 11.17 -2.36 -9.95
CA GLU A 70 10.53 -3.00 -11.10
C GLU A 70 9.29 -2.20 -11.59
N ALA A 71 8.49 -1.65 -10.67
CA ALA A 71 7.36 -0.79 -11.05
C ALA A 71 7.83 0.51 -11.72
N TYR A 72 8.95 1.07 -11.25
CA TYR A 72 9.56 2.25 -11.87
C TYR A 72 10.04 1.95 -13.29
N GLU A 73 10.69 0.80 -13.51
CA GLU A 73 11.18 0.40 -14.84
C GLU A 73 10.06 0.18 -15.84
N ILE A 74 8.91 -0.36 -15.40
CA ILE A 74 7.79 -0.68 -16.29
C ILE A 74 6.87 0.51 -16.55
N TYR A 75 6.57 1.29 -15.51
CA TYR A 75 5.54 2.34 -15.56
C TYR A 75 6.12 3.76 -15.54
N GLU A 76 7.44 3.92 -15.44
CA GLU A 76 8.14 5.21 -15.41
C GLU A 76 7.59 6.17 -14.35
N VAL A 77 7.36 5.65 -13.13
CA VAL A 77 6.74 6.36 -12.00
C VAL A 77 7.77 6.77 -10.93
N PRO A 78 8.55 7.87 -11.12
CA PRO A 78 9.69 8.22 -10.24
C PRO A 78 9.33 8.59 -8.80
N LEU A 79 8.03 8.75 -8.51
CA LEU A 79 7.55 9.31 -7.26
C LEU A 79 7.02 8.27 -6.29
N LEU A 80 7.28 6.98 -6.53
CA LEU A 80 6.92 5.94 -5.57
C LEU A 80 7.78 6.05 -4.30
N GLU A 81 7.11 6.27 -3.17
CA GLU A 81 7.72 6.43 -1.86
C GLU A 81 7.50 5.17 -1.02
N MET A 82 8.49 4.83 -0.19
CA MET A 82 8.44 3.72 0.76
C MET A 82 8.94 4.19 2.11
N ASP A 83 8.11 4.05 3.12
CA ASP A 83 8.36 4.55 4.47
C ASP A 83 8.01 3.49 5.52
N TRP A 84 8.32 3.80 6.78
CA TRP A 84 8.12 2.88 7.89
C TRP A 84 6.76 3.10 8.54
N ILE A 85 6.05 2.01 8.87
CA ILE A 85 4.81 2.05 9.62
C ILE A 85 4.83 0.99 10.72
N HIS A 86 4.28 1.30 11.89
CA HIS A 86 3.96 0.30 12.89
C HIS A 86 2.66 0.60 13.64
N THR A 87 2.20 -0.35 14.45
CA THR A 87 0.98 -0.23 15.23
C THR A 87 1.23 -0.26 16.73
N HIS A 88 0.49 0.54 17.48
CA HIS A 88 0.41 0.49 18.95
C HIS A 88 -0.93 -0.11 19.41
N PRO A 89 -0.93 -1.14 20.28
CA PRO A 89 -2.17 -1.76 20.74
C PRO A 89 -2.80 -0.98 21.91
N ASN A 90 -3.69 -0.02 21.60
CA ASN A 90 -4.53 0.69 22.58
C ASN A 90 -3.76 1.51 23.64
N ILE A 91 -2.61 2.08 23.27
CA ILE A 91 -1.80 2.94 24.14
C ILE A 91 -1.70 4.39 23.64
N GLY A 92 -2.26 4.66 22.46
CA GLY A 92 -2.21 5.92 21.74
C GLY A 92 -1.10 5.94 20.69
N ALA A 93 -1.27 6.82 19.70
CA ALA A 93 -0.29 7.03 18.64
C ALA A 93 0.80 8.01 19.12
N PHE A 94 2.01 7.52 19.32
CA PHE A 94 3.19 8.33 19.68
C PHE A 94 4.48 7.57 19.33
N PHE A 95 5.62 8.24 19.36
CA PHE A 95 6.94 7.59 19.22
C PHE A 95 7.61 7.39 20.58
N SER A 96 7.80 6.14 20.94
CA SER A 96 8.61 5.70 22.08
C SER A 96 10.10 6.02 21.86
N LYS A 97 10.94 5.73 22.87
CA LYS A 97 12.39 5.85 22.69
C LYS A 97 12.90 4.90 21.60
N ILE A 98 12.38 3.67 21.59
CA ILE A 98 12.77 2.64 20.60
C ILE A 98 12.42 3.13 19.20
N ASP A 99 11.20 3.64 18.98
CA ASP A 99 10.76 4.13 17.66
C ASP A 99 11.64 5.28 17.16
N ARG A 100 12.04 6.17 18.07
CA ARG A 100 12.92 7.29 17.75
C ARG A 100 14.30 6.83 17.33
N ASP A 101 14.84 5.84 18.02
CA ASP A 101 16.17 5.31 17.73
C ASP A 101 16.12 4.50 16.41
N THR A 102 15.09 3.69 16.20
CA THR A 102 14.83 3.00 14.92
C THR A 102 14.69 3.97 13.74
N LEU A 103 13.94 5.07 13.88
CA LEU A 103 13.82 6.06 12.81
C LEU A 103 15.18 6.67 12.44
N LYS A 104 16.04 6.96 13.43
CA LYS A 104 17.39 7.49 13.19
C LYS A 104 18.27 6.47 12.47
N GLU A 105 18.19 5.19 12.84
CA GLU A 105 18.93 4.12 12.19
C GLU A 105 18.51 3.98 10.71
N ILE A 106 17.20 3.98 10.43
CA ILE A 106 16.69 3.92 9.05
C ILE A 106 17.12 5.17 8.25
N ALA A 107 17.15 6.35 8.89
CA ALA A 107 17.51 7.60 8.24
C ALA A 107 18.95 7.64 7.71
N VAL A 108 19.84 6.77 8.19
CA VAL A 108 21.19 6.58 7.64
C VAL A 108 21.13 6.10 6.19
N TYR A 109 20.15 5.26 5.85
CA TYR A 109 19.99 4.66 4.53
C TYR A 109 19.00 5.45 3.65
N LYS A 110 17.99 6.09 4.27
CA LYS A 110 16.97 6.84 3.56
C LYS A 110 16.77 8.21 4.19
N LYS A 111 17.30 9.24 3.53
CA LYS A 111 17.06 10.64 3.92
C LYS A 111 15.56 10.96 3.83
N ASN A 112 15.07 11.73 4.79
CA ASN A 112 13.67 12.14 4.89
C ASN A 112 12.67 10.96 5.02
N ILE A 113 13.11 9.82 5.57
CA ILE A 113 12.22 8.74 5.98
C ILE A 113 11.10 9.30 6.87
N ILE A 114 9.87 8.86 6.60
CA ILE A 114 8.72 9.09 7.46
C ILE A 114 8.45 7.80 8.25
N GLY A 115 8.23 7.95 9.55
CA GLY A 115 7.76 6.88 10.41
C GLY A 115 6.32 7.17 10.83
N ILE A 116 5.43 6.21 10.60
CA ILE A 116 3.99 6.32 10.89
C ILE A 116 3.65 5.35 12.01
N VAL A 117 2.92 5.83 13.02
CA VAL A 117 2.36 4.98 14.07
C VAL A 117 0.84 5.07 14.01
N VAL A 118 0.19 3.91 14.04
CA VAL A 118 -1.27 3.78 14.08
C VAL A 118 -1.67 3.11 15.39
N ASP A 119 -2.68 3.62 16.09
CA ASP A 119 -3.38 2.87 17.14
C ASP A 119 -4.71 2.34 16.58
N PRO A 120 -4.80 1.04 16.23
CA PRO A 120 -6.01 0.43 15.67
C PRO A 120 -7.24 0.47 16.59
N PHE A 121 -7.05 0.55 17.91
CA PHE A 121 -8.17 0.56 18.86
C PHE A 121 -8.77 1.94 18.99
N ARG A 122 -7.93 2.97 18.91
CA ARG A 122 -8.31 4.37 19.11
C ARG A 122 -8.53 5.14 17.81
N TYR A 123 -8.21 4.54 16.66
CA TYR A 123 -8.19 5.22 15.36
C TYR A 123 -7.29 6.48 15.38
N GLU A 124 -6.19 6.43 16.14
CA GLU A 124 -5.21 7.50 16.20
C GLU A 124 -4.05 7.22 15.24
N ILE A 125 -3.60 8.25 14.54
CA ILE A 125 -2.48 8.15 13.61
C ILE A 125 -1.55 9.34 13.83
N LYS A 126 -0.25 9.07 13.89
CA LYS A 126 0.79 10.10 13.88
C LYS A 126 1.90 9.75 12.92
N ALA A 127 2.54 10.79 12.40
CA ALA A 127 3.72 10.66 11.55
C ALA A 127 4.86 11.49 12.11
N PHE A 128 6.07 10.98 11.95
CA PHE A 128 7.29 11.61 12.42
C PHE A 128 8.36 11.54 11.33
N THR A 129 9.21 12.56 11.24
CA THR A 129 10.37 12.55 10.35
C THR A 129 11.53 13.31 11.00
N ILE A 130 12.71 13.24 10.39
CA ILE A 130 13.90 13.95 10.86
C ILE A 130 14.05 15.25 10.06
N LEU A 131 13.91 16.37 10.74
CA LEU A 131 14.14 17.72 10.20
C LEU A 131 15.22 18.39 11.03
N ASP A 132 16.27 18.87 10.36
CA ASP A 132 17.40 19.56 11.00
C ASP A 132 18.05 18.73 12.13
N GLY A 133 18.15 17.42 11.93
CA GLY A 133 18.72 16.48 12.90
C GLY A 133 17.81 16.15 14.09
N GLN A 134 16.57 16.66 14.12
CA GLN A 134 15.61 16.39 15.18
C GLN A 134 14.38 15.64 14.66
N ILE A 135 13.86 14.72 15.47
CA ILE A 135 12.60 14.04 15.18
C ILE A 135 11.45 15.00 15.47
N LYS A 136 10.65 15.33 14.45
CA LYS A 136 9.47 16.18 14.55
C LYS A 136 8.23 15.40 14.14
N GLU A 137 7.14 15.61 14.86
CA GLU A 137 5.81 15.19 14.44
C GLU A 137 5.40 16.02 13.22
N ILE A 138 4.84 15.37 12.19
CA ILE A 138 4.35 16.03 10.98
C ILE A 138 2.84 15.84 10.84
N PRO A 139 2.12 16.80 10.23
CA PRO A 139 0.68 16.70 10.08
C PRO A 139 0.28 15.46 9.29
N VAL A 140 -0.73 14.75 9.79
CA VAL A 140 -1.38 13.63 9.12
C VAL A 140 -2.80 14.03 8.74
N LYS A 141 -3.20 13.77 7.51
CA LYS A 141 -4.58 13.86 7.04
C LYS A 141 -5.06 12.49 6.59
N ILE A 142 -6.29 12.16 6.92
CA ILE A 142 -6.97 10.97 6.44
C ILE A 142 -8.01 11.45 5.44
N GLU A 143 -7.84 11.07 4.18
CA GLU A 143 -8.67 11.56 3.08
C GLU A 143 -9.04 10.41 2.16
N ASP A 144 -10.20 10.50 1.53
CA ASP A 144 -10.54 9.69 0.36
C ASP A 144 -10.02 10.44 -0.87
N PHE A 145 -9.05 9.87 -1.58
CA PHE A 145 -8.39 10.53 -2.70
C PHE A 145 -8.13 9.58 -3.86
N THR A 146 -8.07 10.16 -5.06
CA THR A 146 -7.64 9.47 -6.28
C THR A 146 -6.16 9.73 -6.55
N ILE A 147 -5.49 8.78 -7.18
CA ILE A 147 -4.12 8.97 -7.71
C ILE A 147 -4.15 9.13 -9.24
N ASP A 148 -3.10 9.73 -9.78
CA ASP A 148 -2.89 9.84 -11.23
C ASP A 148 -2.83 8.43 -11.86
N GLU A 149 -3.42 8.29 -13.05
CA GLU A 149 -3.54 7.05 -13.81
C GLU A 149 -2.20 6.33 -14.00
N LYS A 150 -1.08 7.07 -14.12
CA LYS A 150 0.24 6.42 -14.23
C LYS A 150 0.61 5.58 -13.01
N PHE A 151 0.12 5.94 -11.82
CA PHE A 151 0.35 5.18 -10.58
C PHE A 151 -0.69 4.06 -10.39
N TYR A 152 -1.78 4.09 -11.15
CA TYR A 152 -2.87 3.12 -11.05
C TYR A 152 -2.39 1.70 -11.30
N ASN A 153 -1.53 1.50 -12.31
CA ASN A 153 -1.02 0.17 -12.65
C ASN A 153 0.19 -0.21 -11.79
N ALA A 154 0.99 0.78 -11.39
CA ALA A 154 2.20 0.55 -10.62
C ALA A 154 1.90 -0.03 -9.23
N ILE A 155 0.90 0.49 -8.52
CA ILE A 155 0.67 0.10 -7.12
C ILE A 155 0.12 -1.35 -6.99
N PRO A 156 -0.88 -1.79 -7.78
CA PRO A 156 -1.28 -3.20 -7.84
C PRO A 156 -0.14 -4.13 -8.27
N PHE A 157 0.74 -3.68 -9.17
CA PHE A 157 1.93 -4.43 -9.55
C PHE A 157 2.90 -4.58 -8.37
N VAL A 158 3.19 -3.50 -7.63
CA VAL A 158 4.00 -3.55 -6.41
C VAL A 158 3.39 -4.50 -5.40
N HIS A 159 2.08 -4.41 -5.18
CA HIS A 159 1.33 -5.30 -4.30
C HIS A 159 1.50 -6.77 -4.69
N HIS A 160 1.26 -7.09 -5.97
CA HIS A 160 1.37 -8.45 -6.48
C HIS A 160 2.79 -9.00 -6.34
N ASN A 161 3.82 -8.21 -6.67
CA ASN A 161 5.20 -8.64 -6.55
C ASN A 161 5.62 -8.85 -5.10
N ILE A 162 5.20 -7.98 -4.18
CA ILE A 162 5.44 -8.19 -2.76
C ILE A 162 4.77 -9.49 -2.30
N TYR A 163 3.52 -9.73 -2.67
CA TYR A 163 2.78 -10.93 -2.32
C TYR A 163 3.48 -12.21 -2.79
N ILE A 164 3.79 -12.31 -4.09
CA ILE A 164 4.41 -13.50 -4.69
C ILE A 164 5.79 -13.78 -4.10
N ASN A 165 6.63 -12.75 -3.97
CA ASN A 165 7.98 -12.92 -3.44
C ASN A 165 7.97 -13.23 -1.93
N THR A 166 7.00 -12.69 -1.18
CA THR A 166 6.77 -13.04 0.22
C THR A 166 6.41 -14.53 0.35
N ILE A 167 5.46 -15.03 -0.44
CA ILE A 167 5.09 -16.45 -0.41
C ILE A 167 6.27 -17.35 -0.78
N ARG A 168 7.00 -17.01 -1.84
CA ARG A 168 8.21 -17.77 -2.23
C ARG A 168 9.24 -17.82 -1.11
N LYS A 169 9.38 -16.73 -0.35
CA LYS A 169 10.39 -16.62 0.70
C LYS A 169 9.99 -17.30 2.01
N TYR A 170 8.75 -17.10 2.43
CA TYR A 170 8.27 -17.43 3.77
C TYR A 170 7.30 -18.62 3.79
N GLY A 171 6.85 -19.09 2.63
CA GLY A 171 5.81 -20.10 2.47
C GLY A 171 4.40 -19.52 2.60
N ALA A 172 3.40 -20.29 2.18
CA ALA A 172 1.98 -19.92 2.25
C ALA A 172 1.40 -19.94 3.68
N LEU A 173 2.16 -20.43 4.67
CA LEU A 173 1.69 -20.74 6.03
C LEU A 173 1.98 -19.64 7.06
N LYS A 174 2.59 -18.51 6.70
CA LYS A 174 2.84 -17.39 7.64
C LYS A 174 1.76 -16.33 7.52
N GLU A 175 1.25 -15.83 8.65
CA GLU A 175 0.35 -14.67 8.68
C GLU A 175 1.10 -13.45 8.09
N PHE A 176 0.61 -12.92 6.97
CA PHE A 176 1.04 -11.65 6.38
C PHE A 176 -0.20 -10.78 6.15
N HIS A 177 -0.08 -9.48 6.39
CA HIS A 177 -1.13 -8.51 6.09
C HIS A 177 -0.63 -7.59 5.00
N ILE A 178 -1.20 -7.73 3.81
CA ILE A 178 -0.99 -6.77 2.73
C ILE A 178 -2.30 -6.05 2.54
N THR A 179 -2.28 -4.77 2.92
CA THR A 179 -3.45 -3.92 2.73
C THR A 179 -3.47 -3.48 1.28
N THR A 180 -4.39 -4.05 0.50
CA THR A 180 -4.59 -3.66 -0.89
C THR A 180 -5.12 -2.23 -0.95
N PRO A 181 -4.67 -1.42 -1.90
CA PRO A 181 -5.48 -0.29 -2.35
C PRO A 181 -6.74 -0.88 -2.99
N TYR A 182 -7.89 -0.75 -2.34
CA TYR A 182 -9.17 -1.09 -2.97
C TYR A 182 -9.51 -0.02 -4.00
N GLU A 183 -10.00 -0.44 -5.18
CA GLU A 183 -10.47 0.38 -6.31
C GLU A 183 -9.89 1.79 -6.28
N ILE A 184 -8.62 1.94 -6.66
CA ILE A 184 -8.17 3.25 -7.10
C ILE A 184 -9.11 3.63 -8.25
N ARG A 185 -10.10 4.49 -7.98
CA ARG A 185 -10.95 5.00 -9.05
C ARG A 185 -10.05 5.82 -9.94
N VAL A 186 -9.66 5.24 -11.07
CA VAL A 186 -9.10 6.01 -12.18
C VAL A 186 -10.24 6.87 -12.67
N VAL A 187 -10.31 8.11 -12.18
CA VAL A 187 -11.02 9.12 -12.92
C VAL A 187 -10.04 9.56 -14.00
N LYS A 188 -10.01 8.82 -15.12
CA LYS A 188 -9.70 9.51 -16.38
C LYS A 188 -10.68 10.66 -16.40
N SER A 189 -10.19 11.90 -16.41
CA SER A 189 -11.11 13.03 -16.49
C SER A 189 -12.07 12.76 -17.65
N ILE A 190 -13.38 12.97 -17.47
CA ILE A 190 -14.36 12.78 -18.57
C ILE A 190 -13.86 13.45 -19.87
N PRO A 191 -13.19 14.63 -19.84
CA PRO A 191 -12.55 15.22 -21.02
C PRO A 191 -11.37 14.42 -21.63
N ALA A 192 -10.63 13.63 -20.86
CA ALA A 192 -9.55 12.77 -21.37
C ALA A 192 -10.12 11.54 -22.08
N VAL A 193 -11.05 10.81 -21.45
CA VAL A 193 -11.75 9.66 -22.07
C VAL A 193 -12.44 10.11 -23.36
N ARG A 194 -13.12 11.26 -23.32
CA ARG A 194 -13.83 11.78 -24.50
C ARG A 194 -12.93 12.14 -25.67
N ARG A 195 -11.68 12.53 -25.41
CA ARG A 195 -10.71 12.86 -26.47
C ARG A 195 -10.04 11.61 -27.03
N GLU A 196 -9.66 10.67 -26.19
CA GLU A 196 -8.99 9.42 -26.61
C GLU A 196 -9.93 8.50 -27.39
N GLU A 197 -11.16 8.35 -26.89
CA GLU A 197 -12.14 7.41 -27.45
C GLU A 197 -13.10 8.09 -28.45
N GLY A 198 -12.88 9.38 -28.75
CA GLY A 198 -13.70 10.14 -29.70
C GLY A 198 -15.16 10.35 -29.27
N ILE A 199 -15.46 10.26 -27.98
CA ILE A 199 -16.82 10.30 -27.41
C ILE A 199 -17.35 11.74 -27.35
N LYS A 200 -18.42 12.00 -28.11
CA LYS A 200 -18.96 13.34 -28.36
C LYS A 200 -19.99 13.78 -27.35
N ASP A 201 -20.68 12.87 -26.67
CA ASP A 201 -21.70 13.21 -25.66
C ASP A 201 -21.79 12.18 -24.52
N LEU A 202 -22.73 12.43 -23.59
CA LEU A 202 -22.94 11.59 -22.42
C LEU A 202 -23.63 10.25 -22.73
N GLY A 203 -24.38 10.17 -23.84
CA GLY A 203 -24.99 8.94 -24.32
C GLY A 203 -23.92 7.97 -24.84
N GLU A 204 -23.02 8.46 -25.69
CA GLU A 204 -21.87 7.69 -26.20
C GLU A 204 -20.93 7.27 -25.04
N LEU A 205 -20.75 8.11 -24.01
CA LEU A 205 -19.95 7.76 -22.84
C LEU A 205 -20.56 6.59 -22.06
N LYS A 206 -21.89 6.60 -21.91
CA LYS A 206 -22.61 5.55 -21.19
C LYS A 206 -22.50 4.21 -21.93
N GLU A 207 -22.68 4.23 -23.25
CA GLU A 207 -22.55 3.04 -24.10
C GLU A 207 -21.12 2.48 -24.05
N TYR A 208 -20.10 3.34 -24.12
CA TYR A 208 -18.70 2.93 -23.97
C TYR A 208 -18.44 2.25 -22.61
N ILE A 209 -18.95 2.81 -21.51
CA ILE A 209 -18.83 2.22 -20.17
C ILE A 209 -19.50 0.85 -20.11
N ASP A 210 -20.70 0.72 -20.68
CA ASP A 210 -21.45 -0.54 -20.68
C ASP A 210 -20.73 -1.64 -21.47
N ILE A 211 -20.11 -1.30 -22.61
CA ILE A 211 -19.27 -2.23 -23.40
C ILE A 211 -18.07 -2.69 -22.56
N LYS A 212 -17.30 -1.75 -21.98
CA LYS A 212 -16.11 -2.08 -21.20
C LYS A 212 -16.42 -2.92 -19.96
N LEU A 213 -17.56 -2.66 -19.31
CA LEU A 213 -18.02 -3.46 -18.17
C LEU A 213 -18.35 -4.90 -18.58
N ASN A 214 -18.91 -5.11 -19.76
CA ASN A 214 -19.21 -6.45 -20.26
C ASN A 214 -17.94 -7.21 -20.67
N GLU A 215 -16.99 -6.55 -21.34
CA GLU A 215 -15.68 -7.14 -21.66
C GLU A 215 -14.97 -7.64 -20.38
N LEU A 216 -14.93 -6.81 -19.34
CA LEU A 216 -14.28 -7.16 -18.07
C LEU A 216 -14.97 -8.35 -17.38
N ARG A 217 -16.31 -8.45 -17.46
CA ARG A 217 -17.08 -9.58 -16.91
C ARG A 217 -16.72 -10.88 -17.61
N GLU A 218 -16.55 -10.86 -18.93
CA GLU A 218 -16.15 -12.04 -19.69
C GLU A 218 -14.70 -12.46 -19.39
N GLU A 219 -13.77 -11.51 -19.23
CA GLU A 219 -12.40 -11.83 -18.80
C GLU A 219 -12.38 -12.48 -17.41
N ILE A 220 -13.13 -11.94 -16.44
CA ILE A 220 -13.25 -12.53 -15.10
C ILE A 220 -13.82 -13.94 -15.18
N ARG A 221 -14.82 -14.19 -16.04
CA ARG A 221 -15.39 -15.53 -16.24
C ARG A 221 -14.33 -16.50 -16.76
N LYS A 222 -13.57 -16.10 -17.77
CA LYS A 222 -12.48 -16.90 -18.33
C LYS A 222 -11.42 -17.25 -17.28
N TYR A 223 -10.95 -16.28 -16.49
CA TYR A 223 -9.97 -16.53 -15.44
C TYR A 223 -10.49 -17.47 -14.34
N LYS A 224 -11.78 -17.39 -13.99
CA LYS A 224 -12.39 -18.34 -13.05
C LYS A 224 -12.40 -19.77 -13.60
N GLU A 225 -12.73 -19.94 -14.88
CA GLU A 225 -12.72 -21.24 -15.55
C GLU A 225 -11.30 -21.81 -15.60
N GLU A 226 -10.30 -21.00 -15.95
CA GLU A 226 -8.89 -21.41 -15.94
C GLU A 226 -8.42 -21.83 -14.54
N LEU A 227 -8.75 -21.05 -13.51
CA LEU A 227 -8.41 -21.36 -12.12
C LEU A 227 -9.04 -22.68 -11.65
N LEU A 228 -10.32 -22.91 -11.98
CA LEU A 228 -11.03 -24.16 -11.69
C LEU A 228 -10.34 -25.37 -12.34
N GLN A 229 -9.93 -25.24 -13.61
CA GLN A 229 -9.21 -26.29 -14.32
C GLN A 229 -7.85 -26.59 -13.69
N THR A 230 -7.12 -25.56 -13.25
CA THR A 230 -5.85 -25.73 -12.53
C THR A 230 -6.05 -26.43 -11.19
N ILE A 231 -7.07 -26.06 -10.41
CA ILE A 231 -7.37 -26.70 -9.12
C ILE A 231 -7.71 -28.18 -9.31
N ILE A 232 -8.51 -28.51 -10.33
CA ILE A 232 -8.87 -29.91 -10.64
C ILE A 232 -7.62 -30.72 -10.99
N ARG A 233 -6.71 -30.19 -11.81
CA ARG A 233 -5.46 -30.88 -12.18
C ARG A 233 -4.57 -31.16 -10.97
N VAL A 234 -4.39 -30.17 -10.09
CA VAL A 234 -3.55 -30.33 -8.89
C VAL A 234 -4.15 -31.36 -7.91
N ASN A 235 -5.47 -31.49 -7.84
CA ASN A 235 -6.14 -32.47 -6.97
C ASN A 235 -6.16 -33.91 -7.54
N ILE A 236 -5.88 -34.11 -8.83
CA ILE A 236 -5.79 -35.44 -9.46
C ILE A 236 -4.36 -36.01 -9.37
N GLU A 237 -3.35 -35.15 -9.19
CA GLU A 237 -1.94 -35.52 -9.07
C GLU A 237 -1.46 -35.75 -7.62
N LEU A 238 -2.36 -35.69 -6.63
CA LEU A 238 -2.15 -35.98 -5.20
C LEU A 238 -2.87 -37.25 -4.77
#